data_AF-A0A0B8NQD6-F1
#
_entry.id   AF-A0A0B8NQD6-F1
#
_cell.length_a   1.000
_cell.length_b   1.000
_cell.length_c   1.000
_cell.angle_alpha   90.00
_cell.angle_beta   90.00
_cell.angle_gamma   90.00
#
_symmetry.space_group_name_H-M   'P 1'
#
loop_
_entity.id
_entity.type
_entity.pdbx_description
1 polymer ?
#
loop_
_entity_poly.entity_id
_entity_poly.type
_entity_poly.pdbx_seq_one_letter_code
_entity_poly.pdbx_strand_id
1 'polypeptide(L)' 'MLIEIIVPRRTLSEPRWYRWLNNLSLVGFNSIVLQLTLPLLALEAAIWAQSQQIGLLHIIELPLWLARLSAFWLWI' A
#
# COMPACT_ATOMS: atom_id res chain seq x y z
N MET A 1 -0.16 3.52 25.13
CA MET A 1 0.16 2.46 26.11
C MET A 1 0.57 3.02 27.46
N LEU A 2 1.74 3.66 27.60
CA LEU A 2 2.15 4.27 28.89
C LEU A 2 1.16 5.33 29.38
N ILE A 3 0.65 6.16 28.47
CA ILE A 3 -0.40 7.16 28.76
C ILE A 3 -1.71 6.52 29.22
N GLU A 4 -2.02 5.30 28.79
CA GLU A 4 -3.27 4.59 29.15
C GLU A 4 -3.24 4.10 30.61
N ILE A 5 -2.04 3.89 31.16
CA ILE A 5 -1.79 3.55 32.57
C ILE A 5 -1.76 4.82 33.44
N ILE A 6 -1.15 5.89 32.92
CA ILE A 6 -0.93 7.14 33.66
C ILE A 6 -2.23 7.99 33.73
N VAL A 7 -3.07 7.92 32.70
CA VAL A 7 -4.35 8.66 32.63
C VAL A 7 -5.45 7.74 32.10
N PRO A 8 -6.01 6.84 32.94
CA PRO A 8 -7.07 5.95 32.53
C PRO A 8 -8.36 6.75 32.27
N ARG A 9 -8.71 6.95 30.99
CA ARG A 9 -9.92 7.69 30.60
C ARG A 9 -11.20 6.86 30.65
N ARG A 10 -11.11 5.52 30.62
CA ARG A 10 -12.24 4.58 30.65
C ARG A 10 -11.83 3.28 31.34
N THR A 11 -12.77 2.64 32.03
CA THR A 11 -12.59 1.28 32.57
C THR A 11 -12.33 0.31 31.43
N LEU A 12 -11.27 -0.48 31.53
CA LEU A 12 -10.88 -1.45 30.51
C LEU A 12 -11.86 -2.62 30.50
N SER A 13 -12.67 -2.73 29.44
CA SER A 13 -13.60 -3.85 29.25
C SER A 13 -12.91 -5.14 28.78
N GLU A 14 -11.71 -5.01 28.19
CA GLU A 14 -10.94 -6.13 27.64
C GLU A 14 -9.48 -6.11 28.08
N PRO A 15 -8.85 -7.30 28.23
CA PRO A 15 -7.46 -7.40 28.59
C PRO A 15 -6.54 -6.80 27.52
N ARG A 16 -5.51 -6.11 27.98
CA ARG A 16 -4.56 -5.34 27.16
C ARG A 16 -3.89 -6.14 26.04
N TRP A 17 -3.50 -7.39 26.31
CA TRP A 17 -2.80 -8.25 25.35
C TRP A 17 -3.73 -8.67 24.21
N TYR A 18 -5.02 -8.87 24.49
CA TYR A 18 -6.03 -9.26 23.50
C TYR A 18 -6.26 -8.14 22.49
N ARG A 19 -6.39 -6.89 22.97
CA ARG A 19 -6.44 -5.71 22.10
C ARG A 19 -5.20 -5.58 21.21
N TRP A 20 -4.02 -5.86 21.77
CA TRP A 20 -2.77 -5.78 21.00
C TRP A 20 -2.68 -6.86 19.93
N LEU A 21 -3.03 -8.10 20.28
CA LEU A 21 -3.04 -9.19 19.33
C LEU A 21 -4.02 -8.91 18.18
N ASN A 22 -5.24 -8.46 18.47
CA ASN A 22 -6.20 -8.13 17.42
C ASN A 22 -5.69 -7.03 16.48
N ASN A 23 -5.12 -5.94 17.02
CA ASN A 23 -4.60 -4.86 16.18
C ASN A 23 -3.38 -5.30 15.37
N LEU A 24 -2.43 -6.03 15.97
CA LEU A 24 -1.26 -6.53 15.24
C LEU A 24 -1.63 -7.56 14.19
N SER A 25 -2.55 -8.48 14.49
CA SER A 25 -3.06 -9.45 13.53
C SER A 25 -3.76 -8.77 12.38
N LEU A 26 -4.60 -7.76 12.64
CA LEU A 26 -5.28 -7.01 11.59
C LEU A 26 -4.30 -6.25 10.70
N VAL A 27 -3.32 -5.56 11.29
CA VAL A 27 -2.30 -4.82 10.54
C VAL A 27 -1.42 -5.78 9.74
N GLY A 28 -0.95 -6.87 10.35
CA GLY A 28 -0.11 -7.87 9.67
C GLY A 28 -0.86 -8.57 8.52
N PHE A 29 -2.10 -8.97 8.77
CA PHE A 29 -2.96 -9.56 7.75
C PHE A 29 -3.20 -8.60 6.59
N ASN A 30 -3.58 -7.34 6.88
CA ASN A 30 -3.78 -6.33 5.85
C ASN A 30 -2.51 -6.11 5.01
N SER A 31 -1.35 -6.03 5.66
CA SER A 31 -0.07 -5.89 4.95
C SER A 31 0.21 -7.07 4.03
N ILE A 32 -0.01 -8.31 4.49
CA ILE A 32 0.18 -9.51 3.66
C ILE A 32 -0.79 -9.49 2.47
N VAL A 33 -2.07 -9.19 2.71
CA VAL A 33 -3.08 -9.10 1.65
C VAL A 33 -2.68 -8.05 0.61
N LEU A 34 -2.27 -6.86 1.04
CA LEU A 34 -1.81 -5.81 0.13
C LEU A 34 -0.55 -6.23 -0.62
N GLN A 35 0.43 -6.83 0.06
CA GLN A 35 1.67 -7.25 -0.57
C GLN A 35 1.45 -8.32 -1.64
N LEU A 36 0.46 -9.19 -1.46
CA LEU A 36 0.10 -10.21 -2.44
C LEU A 36 -0.79 -9.67 -3.57
N THR A 37 -1.71 -8.76 -3.26
CA THR A 37 -2.71 -8.28 -4.23
C THR A 37 -2.25 -7.07 -5.05
N LEU A 38 -1.43 -6.18 -4.48
CA LEU A 38 -0.97 -4.97 -5.18
C LEU A 38 -0.16 -5.27 -6.44
N PRO A 39 0.77 -6.24 -6.49
CA PRO A 39 1.49 -6.56 -7.72
C PRO A 39 0.56 -7.03 -8.84
N LEU A 40 -0.44 -7.84 -8.50
CA LEU A 40 -1.46 -8.31 -9.46
C LEU A 40 -2.32 -7.14 -9.95
N LEU A 41 -2.77 -6.28 -9.04
CA LEU A 41 -3.51 -5.06 -9.37
C LEU A 41 -2.72 -4.13 -10.30
N ALA A 42 -1.42 -3.95 -10.04
CA ALA A 42 -0.55 -3.11 -10.85
C ALA A 42 -0.37 -3.68 -12.28
N LEU A 43 -0.22 -5.01 -12.40
CA LEU A 43 -0.13 -5.68 -13.69
C LEU A 43 -1.41 -5.51 -14.51
N GLU A 44 -2.56 -5.81 -13.91
CA GLU A 44 -3.87 -5.67 -14.57
C GLU A 44 -4.16 -4.22 -14.94
N ALA A 45 -3.86 -3.27 -14.06
CA ALA A 45 -4.00 -1.85 -14.34
C ALA A 45 -3.12 -1.41 -15.52
N ALA A 46 -1.89 -1.92 -15.64
CA ALA A 46 -1.01 -1.60 -16.76
C ALA A 46 -1.55 -2.16 -18.09
N ILE A 47 -2.04 -3.41 -18.10
CA ILE A 47 -2.64 -4.03 -19.29
C ILE A 47 -3.90 -3.27 -19.72
N TRP A 48 -4.77 -2.96 -18.76
CA TRP A 48 -5.98 -2.19 -19.02
C TRP A 48 -5.65 -0.80 -19.56
N ALA A 49 -4.72 -0.08 -18.91
CA ALA A 49 -4.31 1.25 -19.33
C ALA A 49 -3.69 1.24 -20.74
N GLN A 50 -2.89 0.22 -21.08
CA GLN A 50 -2.37 0.02 -22.42
C GLN A 50 -3.50 -0.17 -23.45
N SER A 51 -4.52 -0.97 -23.13
CA SER A 51 -5.68 -1.18 -24.01
C SER A 51 -6.47 0.09 -24.27
N GLN A 52 -6.53 0.98 -23.28
CA GLN A 52 -7.24 2.26 -23.35
C GLN A 52 -6.36 3.41 -23.82
N GLN A 53 -5.07 3.15 -24.14
CA GLN A 53 -4.09 4.18 -24.47
C GLN A 53 -3.95 5.26 -23.38
N ILE A 54 -4.17 4.87 -22.12
CA ILE A 54 -4.06 5.75 -20.95
C ILE A 54 -2.64 5.64 -20.40
N GLY A 55 -1.91 6.75 -20.39
CA GLY A 55 -0.60 6.81 -19.74
C GLY A 55 0.14 8.12 -20.00
N LEU A 56 0.86 8.63 -19.00
CA LEU A 56 1.68 9.84 -19.11
C LEU A 56 2.68 9.75 -20.29
N LEU A 57 3.38 8.63 -20.41
CA LEU A 57 4.33 8.36 -21.49
C LEU A 57 3.66 8.02 -22.83
N HIS A 58 2.35 7.77 -22.85
CA HIS A 58 1.59 7.62 -24.08
C HIS A 58 1.21 8.97 -24.68
N ILE A 59 0.86 9.94 -23.83
CA ILE A 59 0.43 11.29 -24.25
C ILE A 59 1.62 12.19 -24.61
N ILE A 60 2.75 12.03 -23.91
CA ILE A 60 3.94 12.86 -24.10
C ILE A 60 4.92 12.14 -25.03
N GLU A 61 5.18 12.73 -26.20
CA GLU A 61 6.23 12.25 -27.12
C GLU A 61 7.62 12.48 -26.52
N LEU A 62 8.10 11.51 -25.74
CA LEU A 62 9.43 11.53 -25.15
C LEU A 62 10.41 10.74 -26.02
N PRO A 63 11.66 11.23 -26.19
CA PRO A 63 12.74 10.42 -26.73
C PRO A 63 12.88 9.11 -25.95
N LEU A 64 13.07 8.00 -26.66
CA LEU A 64 13.02 6.65 -26.10
C LEU A 64 13.95 6.44 -24.87
N TRP A 65 15.09 7.13 -24.86
CA TRP A 65 16.06 7.07 -23.76
C TRP A 65 15.55 7.76 -22.49
N LEU A 66 14.85 8.90 -22.59
CA LEU A 66 14.23 9.61 -21.46
C LEU A 66 13.07 8.79 -20.88
N ALA A 67 12.24 8.20 -21.75
CA ALA A 67 11.14 7.35 -21.33
C ALA A 67 11.65 6.17 -20.48
N ARG A 68 12.69 5.46 -20.94
CA ARG A 68 13.29 4.33 -20.21
C ARG A 68 13.91 4.74 -18.88
N LEU A 69 14.61 5.87 -18.83
CA LEU A 69 15.16 6.40 -17.56
C LEU A 69 14.06 6.73 -16.56
N SER A 70 13.02 7.45 -16.99
CA SER A 70 11.91 7.80 -16.09
C SER A 70 11.17 6.57 -15.56
N ALA A 71 10.96 5.54 -16.39
CA ALA A 71 10.35 4.29 -15.98
C ALA A 71 11.20 3.52 -14.95
N PHE A 72 12.53 3.52 -15.13
CA PHE A 72 13.45 2.93 -14.18
C PHE A 72 13.42 3.66 -12.82
N TRP A 73 13.42 4.99 -12.83
CA TRP A 73 13.32 5.78 -11.59
C TRP A 73 11.98 5.61 -10.87
N LEU A 74 10.87 5.48 -11.60
CA LEU A 74 9.55 5.23 -11.02
C LEU A 74 9.41 3.83 -10.40
N TRP A 75 10.32 2.92 -10.73
CA TRP A 75 10.32 1.55 -10.23
C TRP A 75 11.21 1.35 -8.98
N ILE A 76 12.00 2.36 -8.61
CA ILE A 76 12.86 2.42 -7.40
C ILE A 76 12.19 3.27 -6.32
#